data_AF-A0A3R8DN24-F1
#
_entry.id   AF-A0A3R8DN24-F1
#
_cell.length_a   1.000
_cell.length_b   1.000
_cell.length_c   1.000
_cell.angle_alpha   90.00
_cell.angle_beta   90.00
_cell.angle_gamma   90.00
#
_symmetry.space_group_name_H-M   'P 1'
#
loop_
_entity.id
_entity.type
_entity.pdbx_description
1 polymer ?
#
loop_
_entity_poly.entity_id
_entity_poly.type
_entity_poly.pdbx_seq_one_letter_code
_entity_poly.pdbx_strand_id
1 'polypeptide(L)'
;MDERAVVRGTMVATGGGVDDAVGAERVTIICCTGEVTTAASGSKVGGEAATGEVTTAASGLEVGGEAATEVVTTATAAGSEVGGEAATGEVTTAAVGLEVGNEAATGEVTTAAAGLEVGDEAAIGEVTTATAAGWEVGGEAATGEVTTATASGSEAGGEVATGEVTTAASGLEVD
;
A
#
# COMPACT_ATOMS: atom_id res chain seq x y z
N MET A 1 3.22 -9.81 -25.49
CA MET A 1 1.93 -9.75 -26.20
C MET A 1 0.97 -9.20 -25.17
N ASP A 2 0.62 -7.92 -25.25
CA ASP A 2 -0.38 -7.31 -24.36
C ASP A 2 -1.77 -7.79 -24.77
N GLU A 3 -2.33 -8.71 -24.01
CA GLU A 3 -3.72 -9.13 -24.18
C GLU A 3 -4.58 -8.32 -23.21
N ARG A 4 -5.07 -7.16 -23.67
CA ARG A 4 -6.04 -6.35 -22.92
C ARG A 4 -7.46 -6.74 -23.35
N ALA A 5 -8.27 -7.24 -22.42
CA ALA A 5 -9.66 -7.60 -22.65
C ALA A 5 -10.59 -6.85 -21.68
N VAL A 6 -11.60 -6.16 -22.21
CA VAL A 6 -12.66 -5.56 -21.39
C VAL A 6 -13.88 -6.48 -21.40
N VAL A 7 -14.18 -7.12 -20.27
CA VAL A 7 -15.33 -8.01 -20.10
C VAL A 7 -16.28 -7.38 -19.08
N ARG A 8 -17.43 -6.89 -19.55
CA ARG A 8 -18.50 -6.34 -18.68
C ARG A 8 -18.02 -5.23 -17.72
N GLY A 9 -17.19 -4.31 -18.20
CA GLY A 9 -16.68 -3.19 -17.39
C GLY A 9 -15.44 -3.52 -16.56
N THR A 10 -14.97 -4.78 -16.58
CA THR A 10 -13.67 -5.18 -16.03
C THR A 10 -12.60 -5.14 -17.12
N MET A 11 -11.53 -4.38 -16.93
CA MET A 11 -10.32 -4.48 -17.74
C MET A 11 -9.39 -5.55 -17.15
N VAL A 12 -9.07 -6.57 -17.94
CA VAL A 12 -8.05 -7.57 -17.61
C VAL A 12 -6.88 -7.41 -18.56
N ALA A 13 -5.68 -7.27 -18.01
CA ALA A 13 -4.44 -7.25 -18.77
C ALA A 13 -3.51 -8.38 -18.30
N THR A 14 -2.84 -9.01 -19.27
CA THR A 14 -1.73 -9.93 -19.05
C THR A 14 -0.50 -9.41 -19.78
N GLY A 15 0.54 -9.05 -19.02
CA GLY A 15 1.77 -8.41 -19.50
C GLY A 15 1.72 -6.87 -19.53
N GLY A 16 2.91 -6.24 -19.45
CA GLY A 16 3.20 -4.85 -19.85
C GLY A 16 2.65 -3.70 -19.00
N GLY A 17 1.67 -3.95 -18.13
CA GLY A 17 0.98 -2.90 -17.36
C GLY A 17 -0.22 -2.29 -18.10
N VAL A 18 -1.03 -1.52 -17.37
CA VAL A 18 -2.19 -0.77 -17.86
C VAL A 18 -1.94 0.72 -17.64
N ASP A 19 -1.54 1.40 -18.71
CA ASP A 19 -1.53 2.86 -18.76
C ASP A 19 -2.95 3.33 -19.15
N ASP A 20 -3.68 3.93 -18.20
CA ASP A 20 -4.91 4.71 -18.41
C ASP A 20 -6.23 3.91 -18.59
N ALA A 21 -6.67 3.20 -17.54
CA ALA A 21 -7.98 2.53 -17.48
C ALA A 21 -9.10 3.42 -16.89
N VAL A 22 -9.28 4.61 -17.45
CA VAL A 22 -10.32 5.56 -17.02
C VAL A 22 -11.72 5.04 -17.37
N GLY A 23 -12.58 4.92 -16.36
CA GLY A 23 -14.00 4.58 -16.53
C GLY A 23 -14.32 3.08 -16.53
N ALA A 24 -13.34 2.22 -16.26
CA ALA A 24 -13.60 0.83 -15.92
C ALA A 24 -14.22 0.76 -14.51
N GLU A 25 -15.24 -0.07 -14.34
CA GLU A 25 -15.80 -0.32 -13.00
C GLU A 25 -14.79 -1.11 -12.16
N ARG A 26 -14.03 -1.99 -12.81
CA ARG A 26 -12.96 -2.79 -12.21
C ARG A 26 -11.73 -2.87 -13.12
N VAL A 27 -10.54 -2.73 -12.56
CA VAL A 27 -9.28 -2.98 -13.26
C VAL A 27 -8.53 -4.07 -12.50
N THR A 28 -8.10 -5.11 -13.20
CA THR A 28 -7.36 -6.22 -12.60
C THR A 28 -6.26 -6.65 -13.57
N ILE A 29 -5.01 -6.64 -13.11
CA ILE A 29 -3.89 -7.15 -13.89
C ILE A 29 -3.42 -8.45 -13.25
N ILE A 30 -3.35 -9.51 -14.05
CA ILE A 30 -3.02 -10.84 -13.54
C ILE A 30 -1.63 -11.20 -14.06
N CYS A 31 -0.68 -11.25 -13.13
CA CYS A 31 0.61 -11.93 -13.25
C CYS A 31 1.45 -11.51 -14.47
N CYS A 32 2.43 -10.63 -14.26
CA CYS A 32 3.41 -10.30 -15.30
C CYS A 32 4.81 -10.77 -14.92
N THR A 33 5.55 -11.31 -15.90
CA THR A 33 7.00 -11.41 -15.80
C THR A 33 7.59 -10.03 -16.09
N GLY A 34 8.24 -9.41 -15.11
CA GLY A 34 8.79 -8.05 -15.23
C GLY A 34 7.99 -7.02 -14.43
N GLU A 35 7.91 -5.79 -14.95
CA GLU A 35 7.27 -4.65 -14.30
C GLU A 35 5.78 -4.55 -14.68
N VAL A 36 4.96 -4.12 -13.73
CA VAL A 36 3.53 -3.81 -13.90
C VAL A 36 3.29 -2.39 -13.43
N THR A 37 2.75 -1.56 -14.31
CA THR A 37 2.29 -0.23 -13.94
C THR A 37 0.80 -0.12 -14.24
N THR A 38 0.00 0.26 -13.25
CA THR A 38 -1.44 0.48 -13.38
C THR A 38 -1.75 1.94 -13.07
N ALA A 39 -2.34 2.65 -14.03
CA ALA A 39 -2.94 3.96 -13.79
C ALA A 39 -4.43 3.90 -14.12
N ALA A 40 -5.29 4.05 -13.12
CA ALA A 40 -6.73 3.87 -13.31
C ALA A 40 -7.59 4.78 -12.44
N SER A 41 -8.81 5.04 -12.91
CA SER A 41 -9.87 5.68 -12.13
C SER A 41 -11.14 4.87 -12.26
N GLY A 42 -11.65 4.33 -11.15
CA GLY A 42 -12.75 3.37 -11.14
C GLY A 42 -13.16 2.97 -9.73
N SER A 43 -14.21 2.16 -9.59
CA SER A 43 -14.66 1.74 -8.25
C SER A 43 -13.65 0.82 -7.58
N LYS A 44 -13.01 -0.09 -8.34
CA LYS A 44 -12.04 -1.06 -7.81
C LYS A 44 -10.85 -1.22 -8.75
N VAL A 45 -9.64 -0.98 -8.27
CA VAL A 45 -8.36 -1.26 -8.97
C VAL A 45 -7.62 -2.32 -8.14
N GLY A 46 -6.62 -3.01 -8.66
CA GLY A 46 -5.77 -3.88 -7.83
C GLY A 46 -5.76 -5.37 -8.20
N GLY A 47 -5.00 -6.13 -7.40
CA GLY A 47 -4.79 -7.57 -7.58
C GLY A 47 -3.58 -7.94 -8.45
N GLU A 48 -2.67 -6.99 -8.64
CA GLU A 48 -1.43 -7.12 -9.40
C GLU A 48 -0.48 -8.12 -8.73
N ALA A 49 0.15 -8.96 -9.56
CA ALA A 49 1.28 -9.76 -9.13
C ALA A 49 2.41 -9.68 -10.19
N ALA A 50 3.64 -9.44 -9.76
CA ALA A 50 4.79 -9.34 -10.65
C ALA A 50 6.04 -10.02 -10.11
N THR A 51 6.89 -10.50 -11.02
CA THR A 51 8.24 -10.98 -10.64
C THR A 51 9.28 -9.85 -10.58
N GLY A 52 8.96 -8.66 -11.11
CA GLY A 52 9.76 -7.45 -10.97
C GLY A 52 9.05 -6.51 -10.01
N GLU A 53 8.61 -5.37 -10.54
CA GLU A 53 7.96 -4.30 -9.79
C GLU A 53 6.46 -4.21 -10.08
N VAL A 54 5.68 -3.74 -9.10
CA VAL A 54 4.29 -3.34 -9.24
C VAL A 54 4.17 -1.87 -8.84
N THR A 55 3.57 -1.06 -9.70
CA THR A 55 3.24 0.34 -9.40
C THR A 55 1.77 0.58 -9.71
N THR A 56 0.98 0.86 -8.68
CA THR A 56 -0.45 1.17 -8.80
C THR A 56 -0.68 2.64 -8.46
N ALA A 57 -1.27 3.39 -9.39
CA ALA A 57 -1.77 4.74 -9.19
C ALA A 57 -3.28 4.75 -9.46
N ALA A 58 -4.08 4.91 -8.41
CA ALA A 58 -5.53 4.80 -8.52
C ALA A 58 -6.27 5.99 -7.90
N SER A 59 -7.45 6.28 -8.46
CA SER A 59 -8.45 7.15 -7.83
C SER A 59 -9.79 6.42 -7.84
N GLY A 60 -10.24 5.95 -6.67
CA GLY A 60 -11.31 4.97 -6.58
C GLY A 60 -11.77 4.65 -5.15
N LEU A 61 -12.72 3.73 -5.02
CA LEU A 61 -13.20 3.31 -3.69
C LEU A 61 -12.33 2.21 -3.08
N GLU A 62 -11.72 1.35 -3.90
CA GLU A 62 -10.90 0.25 -3.40
C GLU A 62 -9.70 -0.01 -4.33
N VAL A 63 -8.55 -0.25 -3.74
CA VAL A 63 -7.37 -0.85 -4.35
C VAL A 63 -7.15 -2.20 -3.69
N GLY A 64 -7.18 -3.28 -4.47
CA GLY A 64 -6.92 -4.63 -3.97
C GLY A 64 -5.43 -4.90 -3.87
N GLY A 65 -5.04 -5.75 -2.93
CA GLY A 65 -3.64 -5.97 -2.60
C GLY A 65 -2.74 -6.44 -3.75
N GLU A 66 -1.50 -5.97 -3.69
CA GLU A 66 -0.47 -6.18 -4.69
C GLU A 66 0.69 -7.04 -4.17
N ALA A 67 1.32 -7.79 -5.06
CA ALA A 67 2.49 -8.60 -4.73
C ALA A 67 3.61 -8.47 -5.76
N ALA A 68 4.84 -8.25 -5.31
CA ALA A 68 6.01 -8.20 -6.17
C ALA A 68 7.16 -9.04 -5.61
N THR A 69 8.09 -9.44 -6.48
CA THR A 69 9.37 -9.95 -5.98
C THR A 69 10.29 -8.79 -5.64
N GLU A 70 10.35 -7.73 -6.45
CA GLU A 70 11.25 -6.60 -6.19
C GLU A 70 10.53 -5.51 -5.38
N VAL A 71 9.65 -4.74 -6.00
CA VAL A 71 9.05 -3.55 -5.36
C VAL A 71 7.55 -3.50 -5.58
N VAL A 72 6.79 -3.13 -4.54
CA VAL A 72 5.40 -2.69 -4.65
C VAL A 72 5.32 -1.21 -4.31
N THR A 73 4.68 -0.43 -5.17
CA THR A 73 4.38 0.99 -4.92
C THR A 73 2.92 1.26 -5.20
N THR A 74 2.16 1.62 -4.17
CA THR A 74 0.74 1.93 -4.28
C THR A 74 0.49 3.40 -3.91
N ALA A 75 -0.17 4.14 -4.79
CA ALA A 75 -0.53 5.53 -4.58
C ALA A 75 -2.02 5.75 -4.88
N THR A 76 -2.81 6.15 -3.88
CA THR A 76 -4.24 6.35 -4.01
C THR A 76 -4.69 7.76 -3.65
N ALA A 77 -5.74 8.22 -4.33
CA ALA A 77 -6.38 9.49 -4.05
C ALA A 77 -7.81 9.29 -3.51
N ALA A 78 -8.07 9.93 -2.36
CA ALA A 78 -9.34 10.21 -1.68
C ALA A 78 -10.45 9.14 -1.75
N GLY A 79 -10.75 8.55 -0.58
CA GLY A 79 -11.93 7.69 -0.38
C GLY A 79 -11.70 6.23 -0.72
N SER A 80 -10.43 5.81 -0.78
CA SER A 80 -10.03 4.45 -1.08
C SER A 80 -9.81 3.61 0.18
N GLU A 81 -10.18 2.34 0.13
CA GLU A 81 -9.58 1.27 0.95
C GLU A 81 -8.42 0.69 0.14
N VAL A 82 -7.26 0.51 0.77
CA VAL A 82 -6.10 -0.12 0.16
C VAL A 82 -5.95 -1.51 0.77
N GLY A 83 -5.73 -2.51 -0.06
CA GLY A 83 -5.53 -3.90 0.36
C GLY A 83 -4.21 -4.08 1.09
N GLY A 84 -3.78 -5.33 1.24
CA GLY A 84 -2.46 -5.61 1.80
C GLY A 84 -1.43 -5.89 0.71
N GLU A 85 -0.26 -5.30 0.86
CA GLU A 85 0.85 -5.35 -0.08
C GLU A 85 1.99 -6.25 0.41
N ALA A 86 2.64 -6.94 -0.53
CA ALA A 86 3.80 -7.76 -0.21
C ALA A 86 4.92 -7.67 -1.24
N ALA A 87 6.16 -7.49 -0.78
CA ALA A 87 7.34 -7.53 -1.64
C ALA A 87 8.48 -8.35 -1.02
N THR A 88 9.43 -8.83 -1.83
CA THR A 88 10.72 -9.26 -1.25
C THR A 88 11.67 -8.09 -1.09
N GLY A 89 11.69 -7.11 -1.98
CA GLY A 89 12.42 -5.87 -1.78
C GLY A 89 11.64 -4.89 -0.91
N GLU A 90 10.86 -4.00 -1.52
CA GLU A 90 10.28 -2.85 -0.82
C GLU A 90 8.77 -2.73 -1.06
N VAL A 91 8.04 -2.31 -0.05
CA VAL A 91 6.64 -1.88 -0.14
C VAL A 91 6.58 -0.39 0.18
N THR A 92 5.93 0.39 -0.66
CA THR A 92 5.65 1.81 -0.42
C THR A 92 4.20 2.12 -0.72
N THR A 93 3.46 2.56 0.28
CA THR A 93 2.05 2.93 0.14
C THR A 93 1.82 4.38 0.51
N ALA A 94 1.16 5.12 -0.37
CA ALA A 94 0.70 6.48 -0.12
C ALA A 94 -0.81 6.56 -0.36
N ALA A 95 -1.60 6.68 0.71
CA ALA A 95 -3.05 6.56 0.62
C ALA A 95 -3.79 7.70 1.32
N VAL A 96 -4.92 8.12 0.72
CA VAL A 96 -5.87 9.03 1.36
C VAL A 96 -7.24 8.38 1.32
N GLY A 97 -7.74 7.93 2.46
CA GLY A 97 -8.77 6.90 2.45
C GLY A 97 -9.36 6.56 3.79
N LEU A 98 -9.99 5.39 3.86
CA LEU A 98 -10.54 4.86 5.11
C LEU A 98 -9.56 3.91 5.78
N GLU A 99 -9.01 2.98 5.01
CA GLU A 99 -8.21 1.86 5.51
C GLU A 99 -7.02 1.61 4.58
N VAL A 100 -5.86 1.31 5.17
CA VAL A 100 -4.72 0.66 4.52
C VAL A 100 -4.56 -0.71 5.16
N GLY A 101 -4.45 -1.75 4.35
CA GLY A 101 -4.31 -3.13 4.82
C GLY A 101 -2.91 -3.42 5.40
N ASN A 102 -2.64 -4.71 5.60
CA ASN A 102 -1.37 -5.14 6.16
C ASN A 102 -0.28 -5.19 5.09
N GLU A 103 0.90 -4.69 5.42
CA GLU A 103 2.04 -4.61 4.50
C GLU A 103 3.21 -5.46 4.97
N ALA A 104 3.88 -6.14 4.03
CA ALA A 104 5.03 -6.97 4.37
C ALA A 104 6.17 -6.89 3.33
N ALA A 105 7.39 -6.71 3.80
CA ALA A 105 8.59 -6.73 2.96
C ALA A 105 9.75 -7.52 3.58
N THR A 106 10.71 -7.98 2.77
CA THR A 106 12.00 -8.41 3.32
C THR A 106 13.04 -7.30 3.35
N GLY A 107 12.93 -6.29 2.49
CA GLY A 107 13.66 -5.03 2.61
C GLY A 107 12.91 -4.07 3.53
N GLU A 108 12.11 -3.18 2.97
CA GLU A 108 11.51 -2.06 3.70
C GLU A 108 10.01 -1.93 3.45
N VAL A 109 9.28 -1.49 4.47
CA VAL A 109 7.87 -1.09 4.38
C VAL A 109 7.78 0.40 4.71
N THR A 110 7.17 1.18 3.82
CA THR A 110 6.94 2.61 4.04
C THR A 110 5.48 2.97 3.77
N THR A 111 4.75 3.35 4.80
CA THR A 111 3.32 3.71 4.72
C THR A 111 3.13 5.18 5.05
N ALA A 112 2.52 5.93 4.12
CA ALA A 112 2.11 7.31 4.32
C ALA A 112 0.59 7.42 4.10
N ALA A 113 -0.17 7.53 5.18
CA ALA A 113 -1.63 7.49 5.12
C ALA A 113 -2.30 8.74 5.69
N ALA A 114 -3.47 9.06 5.15
CA ALA A 114 -4.43 9.96 5.77
C ALA A 114 -5.80 9.30 5.74
N GLY A 115 -6.22 8.70 6.86
CA GLY A 115 -7.45 7.92 6.92
C GLY A 115 -7.93 7.61 8.33
N LEU A 116 -8.64 6.50 8.49
CA LEU A 116 -9.11 6.03 9.80
C LEU A 116 -8.19 4.95 10.35
N GLU A 117 -7.79 3.99 9.53
CA GLU A 117 -7.10 2.79 9.99
C GLU A 117 -5.92 2.45 9.07
N VAL A 118 -4.82 2.01 9.67
CA VAL A 118 -3.65 1.44 9.02
C VAL A 118 -3.40 0.07 9.66
N GLY A 119 -3.19 -0.95 8.86
CA GLY A 119 -3.01 -2.34 9.28
C GLY A 119 -1.68 -2.61 9.99
N ASP A 120 -1.34 -3.89 10.11
CA ASP A 120 -0.05 -4.32 10.65
C ASP A 120 1.03 -4.24 9.56
N GLU A 121 2.20 -3.69 9.91
CA GLU A 121 3.37 -3.65 9.02
C GLU A 121 4.50 -4.56 9.51
N ALA A 122 5.12 -5.30 8.58
CA ALA A 122 6.25 -6.16 8.91
C ALA A 122 7.38 -6.08 7.88
N ALA A 123 8.61 -5.83 8.34
CA ALA A 123 9.80 -5.89 7.52
C ALA A 123 10.91 -6.72 8.15
N ILE A 124 11.81 -7.29 7.33
CA ILE A 124 13.11 -7.73 7.87
C ILE A 124 14.02 -6.51 8.01
N GLY A 125 14.10 -5.61 7.03
CA GLY A 125 14.84 -4.35 7.14
C GLY A 125 14.14 -3.33 8.03
N GLU A 126 13.38 -2.41 7.45
CA GLU A 126 12.83 -1.26 8.17
C GLU A 126 11.32 -1.12 7.94
N VAL A 127 10.61 -0.63 8.95
CA VAL A 127 9.21 -0.20 8.86
C VAL A 127 9.13 1.27 9.18
N THR A 128 8.53 2.06 8.29
CA THR A 128 8.25 3.47 8.51
C THR A 128 6.78 3.76 8.24
N THR A 129 6.02 4.13 9.26
CA THR A 129 4.60 4.48 9.16
C THR A 129 4.39 5.94 9.55
N ALA A 130 3.73 6.70 8.69
CA ALA A 130 3.41 8.10 8.91
C ALA A 130 1.95 8.39 8.59
N THR A 131 1.17 8.81 9.60
CA THR A 131 -0.24 9.17 9.43
C THR A 131 -0.48 10.65 9.69
N ALA A 132 -1.07 11.33 8.71
CA ALA A 132 -1.46 12.74 8.83
C ALA A 132 -2.85 12.92 9.48
N ALA A 133 -3.66 11.86 9.44
CA ALA A 133 -4.93 11.69 10.12
C ALA A 133 -5.17 10.17 10.26
N GLY A 134 -5.73 9.74 11.38
CA GLY A 134 -5.85 8.33 11.73
C GLY A 134 -6.52 8.18 13.08
N TRP A 135 -7.24 7.09 13.28
CA TRP A 135 -7.73 6.67 14.58
C TRP A 135 -6.87 5.53 15.11
N GLU A 136 -6.50 4.58 14.25
CA GLU A 136 -5.75 3.39 14.64
C GLU A 136 -4.64 3.09 13.62
N VAL A 137 -3.47 2.72 14.13
CA VAL A 137 -2.35 2.11 13.40
C VAL A 137 -2.12 0.75 14.06
N GLY A 138 -1.96 -0.30 13.25
CA GLY A 138 -1.70 -1.66 13.69
C GLY A 138 -0.34 -1.81 14.37
N GLY A 139 0.11 -3.06 14.51
CA GLY A 139 1.42 -3.35 15.08
C GLY A 139 2.51 -3.36 14.03
N GLU A 140 3.59 -2.63 14.28
CA GLU A 140 4.76 -2.57 13.41
C GLU A 140 5.90 -3.45 13.92
N ALA A 141 6.44 -4.31 13.04
CA ALA A 141 7.52 -5.22 13.37
C ALA A 141 8.67 -5.15 12.36
N ALA A 142 9.88 -4.87 12.83
CA ALA A 142 11.09 -4.93 12.01
C ALA A 142 12.20 -5.75 12.66
N THR A 143 13.12 -6.32 11.87
CA THR A 143 14.40 -6.73 12.45
C THR A 143 15.40 -5.57 12.51
N GLY A 144 15.38 -4.64 11.56
CA GLY A 144 16.11 -3.37 11.63
C GLY A 144 15.41 -2.35 12.51
N GLU A 145 14.77 -1.36 11.91
CA GLU A 145 14.19 -0.20 12.59
C GLU A 145 12.68 -0.10 12.38
N VAL A 146 11.97 0.40 13.39
CA VAL A 146 10.57 0.80 13.30
C VAL A 146 10.46 2.29 13.60
N THR A 147 9.87 3.05 12.69
CA THR A 147 9.57 4.48 12.88
C THR A 147 8.09 4.72 12.64
N THR A 148 7.36 5.13 13.68
CA THR A 148 5.92 5.44 13.60
C THR A 148 5.69 6.90 13.96
N ALA A 149 5.02 7.64 13.07
CA ALA A 149 4.67 9.05 13.27
C ALA A 149 3.16 9.24 13.06
N THR A 150 2.43 9.64 14.11
CA THR A 150 0.96 9.74 14.06
C THR A 150 0.43 11.14 14.38
N ALA A 151 -0.76 11.41 13.87
CA ALA A 151 -1.54 12.59 14.22
C ALA A 151 -2.06 12.52 15.66
N SER A 152 -2.41 13.68 16.24
CA SER A 152 -3.00 13.74 17.58
C SER A 152 -4.28 12.91 17.68
N GLY A 153 -4.35 12.01 18.66
CA GLY A 153 -5.54 11.20 18.93
C GLY A 153 -5.62 9.90 18.14
N SER A 154 -4.57 9.55 17.39
CA SER A 154 -4.39 8.20 16.84
C SER A 154 -3.79 7.27 17.90
N GLU A 155 -4.24 6.03 17.92
CA GLU A 155 -3.62 4.95 18.69
C GLU A 155 -2.69 4.16 17.76
N ALA A 156 -1.48 3.84 18.22
CA ALA A 156 -0.56 2.94 17.53
C ALA A 156 -0.49 1.61 18.28
N GLY A 157 -0.44 0.51 17.53
CA GLY A 157 -0.27 -0.83 18.04
C GLY A 157 1.13 -1.06 18.61
N GLY A 158 1.44 -2.30 18.98
CA GLY A 158 2.72 -2.60 19.62
C GLY A 158 3.87 -2.60 18.62
N GLU A 159 4.76 -1.60 18.71
CA GLU A 159 5.96 -1.53 17.88
C GLU A 159 7.08 -2.43 18.42
N VAL A 160 7.69 -3.23 17.56
CA VAL A 160 8.78 -4.14 17.91
C VAL A 160 9.89 -4.10 16.86
N ALA A 161 11.08 -3.69 17.27
CA ALA A 161 12.30 -3.82 16.47
C ALA A 161 13.38 -4.61 17.22
N THR A 162 14.27 -5.29 16.48
CA THR A 162 15.53 -5.74 17.10
C THR A 162 16.59 -4.63 17.12
N GLY A 163 16.46 -3.63 16.25
CA GLY A 163 17.20 -2.37 16.28
C GLY A 163 16.45 -1.29 17.05
N GLU A 164 16.14 -0.17 16.39
CA GLU A 164 15.52 1.01 17.01
C GLU A 164 14.01 1.06 16.81
N VAL A 165 13.30 1.56 17.82
CA VAL A 165 11.87 1.89 17.74
C VAL A 165 11.73 3.38 18.05
N THR A 166 11.21 4.14 17.09
CA THR A 166 10.92 5.58 17.23
C THR A 166 9.44 5.84 17.02
N THR A 167 8.76 6.32 18.06
CA THR A 167 7.34 6.72 17.95
C THR A 167 7.19 8.22 18.22
N ALA A 168 6.54 8.94 17.31
CA ALA A 168 6.28 10.37 17.40
C ALA A 168 4.79 10.68 17.18
N ALA A 169 4.07 11.06 18.22
CA ALA A 169 2.72 11.58 18.11
C ALA A 169 2.72 13.10 18.21
N SER A 170 2.13 13.79 17.23
CA SER A 170 1.90 15.23 17.35
C SER A 170 0.77 15.48 18.36
N GLY A 171 1.01 16.23 19.45
CA GLY A 171 -0.04 16.68 20.38
C GLY A 171 -0.03 16.12 21.81
N LEU A 172 0.98 15.36 22.25
CA LEU A 172 1.17 15.12 23.68
C LEU A 172 1.70 16.39 24.34
N GLU A 173 0.81 17.18 24.93
CA GLU A 173 1.22 18.21 25.89
C GLU A 173 1.90 17.49 27.07
N VAL A 174 3.20 17.72 27.23
CA VAL A 174 3.93 17.28 28.42
C VAL A 174 3.63 18.30 29.52
N ASP A 175 2.66 18.01 30.38
CA ASP A 175 2.44 18.72 31.66
C ASP A 175 3.55 18.39 32.67
#